data_AF-A0A1V5K6Q5-F1
#
_entry.id   AF-A0A1V5K6Q5-F1
#
_cell.length_a   1.000
_cell.length_b   1.000
_cell.length_c   1.000
_cell.angle_alpha   90.00
_cell.angle_beta   90.00
_cell.angle_gamma   90.00
#
_symmetry.space_group_name_H-M   'P 1'
#
loop_
_entity.id
_entity.type
_entity.pdbx_description
1 polymer ?
#
loop_
_entity_poly.entity_id
_entity_poly.type
_entity_poly.pdbx_seq_one_letter_code
_entity_poly.pdbx_strand_id
1 'polypeptide(L)'
;MNQNEALEKIYKTARVVGYILSAGLLFYAGIVEFISARPDIAGKTIVELDPKVLNKIFLILCAVVYIICVYIKKYYLRKASAGGAQAVTSLYISSVSVLMICQVPAVLGLVLFFSGGTKQDFYVMLAVSALMFVIFFPKYTEWQKIFKPRQ
;
A
#
# COMPACT_ATOMS: atom_id res chain seq x y z
N MET A 1 -6.92 -30.63 -10.14
CA MET A 1 -7.31 -29.22 -9.93
C MET A 1 -6.91 -28.46 -11.18
N ASN A 2 -7.86 -27.90 -11.92
CA ASN A 2 -7.54 -27.16 -13.14
C ASN A 2 -6.68 -25.95 -12.77
N GLN A 3 -5.60 -25.67 -13.52
CA GLN A 3 -4.69 -24.55 -13.17
C GLN A 3 -5.41 -23.20 -13.13
N ASN A 4 -6.49 -23.05 -13.90
CA ASN A 4 -7.37 -21.87 -13.86
C ASN A 4 -8.13 -21.74 -12.53
N GLU A 5 -8.59 -22.84 -11.94
CA GLU A 5 -9.27 -22.84 -10.63
C GLU A 5 -8.32 -22.44 -9.51
N ALA A 6 -7.07 -22.91 -9.57
CA ALA A 6 -6.02 -22.54 -8.62
C ALA A 6 -5.70 -21.04 -8.69
N LEU A 7 -5.58 -20.49 -9.91
CA LEU A 7 -5.34 -19.07 -10.15
C LEU A 7 -6.50 -18.20 -9.64
N GLU A 8 -7.74 -18.59 -9.92
CA GLU A 8 -8.93 -17.87 -9.46
C GLU A 8 -9.03 -17.87 -7.93
N LYS A 9 -8.77 -19.02 -7.28
CA LYS A 9 -8.79 -19.13 -5.82
C LYS A 9 -7.76 -18.21 -5.17
N ILE A 10 -6.52 -18.22 -5.67
CA ILE A 10 -5.44 -17.38 -5.14
C ILE A 10 -5.70 -15.89 -5.40
N TYR A 11 -6.26 -15.56 -6.56
CA TYR A 11 -6.69 -14.19 -6.86
C TYR A 11 -7.78 -13.70 -5.89
N LYS A 12 -8.80 -14.52 -5.62
CA LYS A 12 -9.86 -14.18 -4.65
C LYS A 12 -9.26 -13.89 -3.27
N THR A 13 -8.32 -14.71 -2.81
CA THR A 13 -7.61 -14.48 -1.54
C THR A 13 -6.83 -13.17 -1.56
N ALA A 14 -6.01 -12.91 -2.59
CA ALA A 14 -5.25 -11.66 -2.71
C ALA A 14 -6.16 -10.42 -2.71
N ARG A 15 -7.32 -10.52 -3.36
CA ARG A 15 -8.31 -9.44 -3.41
C ARG A 15 -8.92 -9.15 -2.04
N VAL A 16 -9.27 -10.19 -1.27
CA VAL A 16 -9.77 -10.03 0.11
C VAL A 16 -8.72 -9.37 0.99
N VAL A 17 -7.45 -9.81 0.89
CA VAL A 17 -6.34 -9.17 1.61
C VAL A 17 -6.20 -7.70 1.21
N GLY A 18 -6.31 -7.38 -0.08
CA GLY A 18 -6.33 -6.01 -0.57
C GLY A 18 -7.43 -5.16 0.06
N TYR A 19 -8.66 -5.68 0.16
CA TYR A 19 -9.76 -4.96 0.82
C TYR A 19 -9.53 -4.76 2.31
N ILE A 20 -9.00 -5.76 3.03
CA ILE A 20 -8.67 -5.64 4.45
C ILE A 20 -7.61 -4.55 4.66
N LEU A 21 -6.57 -4.53 3.84
CA LEU A 21 -5.52 -3.52 3.91
C LEU A 21 -6.07 -2.13 3.58
N SER A 22 -6.91 -2.00 2.55
CA SER A 22 -7.57 -0.73 2.23
C SER A 22 -8.49 -0.24 3.36
N ALA A 23 -9.20 -1.15 4.05
CA ALA A 23 -9.98 -0.79 5.23
C ALA A 23 -9.09 -0.27 6.38
N GLY A 24 -7.84 -0.76 6.49
CA GLY A 24 -6.84 -0.22 7.40
C GLY A 24 -6.56 1.28 7.20
N LEU A 25 -6.62 1.79 5.96
CA LEU A 25 -6.48 3.22 5.68
C LEU A 25 -7.61 4.05 6.33
N LEU A 26 -8.85 3.53 6.27
CA LEU A 26 -9.99 4.17 6.91
C LEU A 26 -9.87 4.13 8.43
N PHE A 27 -9.31 3.04 8.97
CA PHE A 27 -9.04 2.94 10.40
C PHE A 27 -8.03 4.01 10.86
N TYR A 28 -6.96 4.26 10.10
CA TYR A 28 -6.03 5.35 10.38
C TYR A 28 -6.71 6.72 10.34
N ALA A 29 -7.57 6.96 9.35
CA ALA A 29 -8.37 8.19 9.30
C ALA A 29 -9.27 8.33 10.52
N GLY A 30 -9.93 7.25 10.95
CA GLY A 30 -10.75 7.21 12.17
C GLY A 30 -9.96 7.56 13.44
N ILE A 31 -8.72 7.07 13.57
CA ILE A 31 -7.83 7.41 14.69
C ILE A 31 -7.54 8.92 14.72
N VAL A 32 -7.13 9.50 13.59
CA VAL A 32 -6.80 10.93 13.50
C VAL A 32 -8.02 11.78 13.84
N GLU A 33 -9.19 11.39 13.33
CA GLU A 33 -10.43 12.15 13.54
C GLU A 33 -10.94 12.04 14.98
N PHE A 34 -10.83 10.85 15.59
CA PHE A 34 -11.17 10.64 17.00
C PHE A 34 -10.26 11.44 17.94
N ILE A 35 -8.94 11.44 17.71
CA ILE A 35 -7.97 12.18 18.54
C ILE A 35 -8.14 13.68 18.34
N SER A 36 -8.31 14.11 17.09
CA SER A 36 -8.48 15.53 16.81
C SER A 36 -9.76 16.14 17.36
N ALA A 37 -10.81 15.33 17.55
CA ALA A 37 -12.03 15.76 18.21
C ALA A 37 -11.85 15.94 19.73
N ARG A 38 -10.71 15.50 20.29
CA ARG A 38 -10.37 15.50 21.71
C ARG A 38 -8.97 16.08 21.95
N PRO A 39 -8.81 17.42 21.88
CA PRO A 39 -7.52 18.09 22.05
C PRO A 39 -6.91 17.88 23.44
N ASP A 40 -7.69 17.43 24.42
CA ASP A 40 -7.28 16.97 25.75
C ASP A 40 -6.41 15.70 25.72
N ILE A 41 -6.54 14.88 24.67
CA ILE A 41 -5.79 13.63 24.44
C ILE A 41 -4.62 13.85 23.47
N ALA A 42 -4.61 14.98 22.74
CA ALA A 42 -3.53 15.32 21.83
C ALA A 42 -2.25 15.59 22.64
N GLY A 43 -1.45 14.54 22.80
CA GLY A 43 -0.21 14.58 23.56
C GLY A 43 0.76 15.66 23.05
N LYS A 44 1.60 16.14 23.96
CA LYS A 44 2.73 17.02 23.65
C LYS A 44 3.56 16.45 22.50
N THR A 45 3.99 17.35 21.62
CA THR A 45 4.85 17.08 20.47
C THR A 45 5.98 16.10 20.83
N ILE A 46 6.01 14.94 20.17
CA ILE A 46 7.02 13.89 20.40
C ILE A 46 8.36 14.18 19.69
N VAL A 47 8.42 15.19 18.82
CA VAL A 47 9.60 15.50 18.00
C VAL A 47 9.81 17.02 17.95
N GLU A 48 11.03 17.50 18.24
CA GLU A 48 11.40 18.94 18.22
C GLU A 48 11.70 19.50 16.80
N LEU A 49 11.57 18.68 15.76
CA LEU A 49 11.79 19.11 14.37
C LEU A 49 10.61 19.95 13.87
N ASP A 50 10.91 20.97 13.05
CA ASP A 50 9.88 21.77 12.38
C ASP A 50 8.97 20.85 11.54
N PRO A 51 7.65 20.79 11.84
CA PRO A 51 6.70 19.94 11.12
C PRO A 51 6.71 20.15 9.60
N LYS A 52 7.05 21.36 9.13
CA LYS A 52 7.15 21.65 7.69
C LYS A 52 8.32 20.95 7.02
N VAL A 53 9.46 20.86 7.71
CA VAL A 53 10.64 20.14 7.22
C VAL A 53 10.36 18.65 7.22
N LEU A 54 9.73 18.13 8.29
CA LEU A 54 9.38 16.72 8.41
C LEU A 54 8.38 16.28 7.31
N ASN A 55 7.38 17.12 7.00
CA ASN A 55 6.46 16.88 5.89
C ASN A 55 7.20 16.70 4.56
N LYS A 56 8.11 17.63 4.22
CA LYS A 56 8.87 17.55 2.96
C LYS A 56 9.72 16.27 2.89
N ILE A 57 10.37 15.88 3.98
CA ILE A 57 11.16 14.65 4.05
C ILE A 57 10.25 13.44 3.81
N PHE A 58 9.09 13.39 4.46
CA PHE A 58 8.15 12.28 4.32
C PHE A 58 7.53 12.22 2.92
N LEU A 59 7.26 13.34 2.27
CA LEU A 59 6.82 13.38 0.87
C LEU A 59 7.88 12.80 -0.07
N ILE A 60 9.16 13.17 0.11
CA ILE A 60 10.26 12.57 -0.66
C ILE A 60 10.32 11.07 -0.40
N LEU A 61 10.19 10.65 0.85
CA LEU A 61 10.16 9.24 1.22
C LEU A 61 9.00 8.49 0.55
N CYS A 62 7.82 9.10 0.44
CA CYS A 62 6.69 8.51 -0.30
C CYS A 62 7.02 8.29 -1.79
N ALA A 63 7.73 9.23 -2.43
CA ALA A 63 8.18 9.05 -3.81
C ALA A 63 9.17 7.88 -3.93
N VAL A 64 10.10 7.73 -2.98
CA VAL A 64 11.02 6.59 -2.93
C VAL A 64 10.26 5.28 -2.76
N VAL A 65 9.28 5.23 -1.86
CA VAL A 65 8.42 4.06 -1.63
C VAL A 65 7.64 3.69 -2.90
N TYR A 66 7.11 4.69 -3.62
CA TYR A 66 6.45 4.46 -4.92
C TYR A 66 7.40 3.82 -5.93
N ILE A 67 8.63 4.33 -6.05
CA ILE A 67 9.65 3.77 -6.94
C ILE A 67 9.93 2.31 -6.56
N ILE A 68 10.10 2.00 -5.27
CA ILE A 68 10.31 0.64 -4.77
C ILE A 68 9.15 -0.28 -5.19
N CYS A 69 7.88 0.15 -5.04
CA CYS A 69 6.72 -0.62 -5.48
C CYS A 69 6.76 -0.94 -6.97
N VAL A 70 7.13 0.03 -7.81
CA VAL A 70 7.27 -0.17 -9.26
C VAL A 70 8.36 -1.21 -9.57
N TYR A 71 9.51 -1.14 -8.90
CA TYR A 71 10.61 -2.09 -9.08
C TYR A 71 10.25 -3.51 -8.64
N ILE A 72 9.63 -3.66 -7.46
CA ILE A 72 9.16 -4.95 -6.95
C ILE A 72 8.16 -5.55 -7.95
N LYS A 73 7.14 -4.80 -8.35
CA LYS A 73 6.14 -5.30 -9.31
C LYS A 73 6.80 -5.74 -10.62
N LYS A 74 7.70 -4.95 -11.20
CA LYS A 74 8.43 -5.32 -12.44
C LYS A 74 9.29 -6.58 -12.26
N TYR A 75 10.01 -6.70 -11.15
CA TYR A 75 10.89 -7.83 -10.87
C TYR A 75 10.08 -9.15 -10.78
N TYR A 76 9.00 -9.15 -10.00
CA TYR A 76 8.19 -10.34 -9.82
C TYR A 76 7.34 -10.66 -11.07
N LEU A 77 6.89 -9.67 -11.83
CA LEU A 77 6.22 -9.90 -13.12
C LEU A 77 7.13 -10.63 -14.12
N ARG A 78 8.41 -10.24 -14.21
CA ARG A 78 9.40 -10.95 -15.04
C ARG A 78 9.59 -12.40 -14.57
N LYS A 79 9.69 -12.60 -13.26
CA LYS A 79 9.83 -13.95 -12.68
C LYS A 79 8.59 -14.82 -12.93
N ALA A 80 7.39 -14.25 -12.88
CA ALA A 80 6.14 -14.95 -13.18
C ALA A 80 6.02 -15.33 -14.67
N SER A 81 6.54 -14.49 -15.58
CA SER A 81 6.54 -14.80 -17.02
C SER A 81 7.44 -15.97 -17.43
N ALA A 82 8.34 -16.43 -16.54
CA ALA A 82 9.15 -17.63 -16.78
C ALA A 82 8.34 -18.94 -16.68
N GLY A 83 7.06 -18.87 -16.27
CA GLY A 83 6.12 -19.99 -16.29
C GLY A 83 6.21 -20.95 -15.11
N GLY A 84 5.28 -21.92 -15.08
CA GLY A 84 5.22 -22.99 -14.08
C GLY A 84 4.39 -22.68 -12.82
N ALA A 85 4.28 -23.67 -11.94
CA ALA A 85 3.49 -23.56 -10.69
C ALA A 85 3.98 -22.45 -9.74
N GLN A 86 5.26 -22.09 -9.81
CA GLN A 86 5.85 -20.99 -9.04
C GLN A 86 5.40 -19.59 -9.53
N ALA A 87 4.86 -19.47 -10.75
CA ALA A 87 4.37 -18.20 -11.27
C ALA A 87 3.14 -17.70 -10.49
N VAL A 88 2.22 -18.60 -10.10
CA VAL A 88 1.02 -18.21 -9.32
C VAL A 88 1.42 -17.70 -7.94
N THR A 89 2.31 -18.41 -7.25
CA THR A 89 2.79 -18.04 -5.91
C THR A 89 3.56 -16.73 -5.95
N SER A 90 4.39 -16.51 -6.97
CA SER A 90 5.16 -15.26 -7.10
C SER A 90 4.27 -14.04 -7.40
N LEU A 91 3.20 -14.20 -8.17
CA LEU A 91 2.19 -13.16 -8.41
C LEU A 91 1.43 -12.80 -7.12
N TYR A 92 1.05 -13.80 -6.33
CA TYR A 92 0.41 -13.60 -5.03
C TYR A 92 1.32 -12.83 -4.08
N ILE A 93 2.56 -13.32 -3.86
CA ILE A 93 3.53 -12.69 -2.96
C ILE A 93 3.79 -11.25 -3.41
N SER A 94 4.04 -11.02 -4.69
CA SER A 94 4.27 -9.68 -5.23
C SER A 94 3.11 -8.73 -4.94
N SER A 95 1.88 -9.17 -5.19
CA SER A 95 0.71 -8.32 -5.02
C SER A 95 0.48 -7.97 -3.55
N VAL A 96 0.59 -8.95 -2.65
CA VAL A 96 0.45 -8.70 -1.21
C VAL A 96 1.59 -7.82 -0.68
N SER A 97 2.83 -8.08 -1.08
CA SER A 97 3.99 -7.27 -0.66
C SER A 97 3.87 -5.82 -1.10
N VAL A 98 3.47 -5.57 -2.35
CA VAL A 98 3.28 -4.19 -2.84
C VAL A 98 2.14 -3.51 -2.08
N LEU A 99 1.02 -4.19 -1.83
CA LEU A 99 -0.09 -3.63 -1.04
C LEU A 99 0.31 -3.31 0.40
N MET A 100 1.13 -4.15 1.04
CA MET A 100 1.71 -3.85 2.36
C MET A 100 2.58 -2.60 2.33
N ILE A 101 3.45 -2.46 1.33
CA ILE A 101 4.32 -1.28 1.19
C ILE A 101 3.50 -0.01 0.90
N CYS A 102 2.36 -0.14 0.21
CA CYS A 102 1.45 0.99 -0.02
C CYS A 102 0.88 1.57 1.27
N GLN A 103 0.93 0.87 2.40
CA GLN A 103 0.52 1.42 3.72
C GLN A 103 1.54 2.44 4.28
N VAL A 104 2.80 2.36 3.87
CA VAL A 104 3.89 3.14 4.46
C VAL A 104 3.60 4.66 4.44
N PRO A 105 3.14 5.27 3.32
CA PRO A 105 2.77 6.69 3.33
C PRO A 105 1.71 7.03 4.38
N ALA A 106 0.66 6.23 4.54
CA ALA A 106 -0.38 6.48 5.53
C ALA A 106 0.16 6.42 6.98
N VAL A 107 1.05 5.46 7.25
CA VAL A 107 1.72 5.35 8.55
C VAL A 107 2.66 6.54 8.80
N LEU A 108 3.40 6.99 7.78
CA LEU A 108 4.22 8.20 7.89
C LEU A 108 3.36 9.44 8.17
N GLY A 109 2.17 9.52 7.56
CA GLY A 109 1.20 10.57 7.85
C GLY A 109 0.74 10.56 9.30
N LEU A 110 0.48 9.36 9.87
CA LEU A 110 0.13 9.23 11.29
C LEU A 110 1.28 9.71 12.18
N VAL A 111 2.51 9.27 11.88
CA VAL A 111 3.70 9.71 12.62
C VAL A 111 3.84 11.23 12.56
N LEU A 112 3.61 11.84 11.40
CA LEU A 112 3.66 13.29 11.25
C LEU A 112 2.57 13.98 12.08
N PHE A 113 1.34 13.48 12.06
CA PHE A 113 0.23 14.00 12.88
C PHE A 113 0.57 13.95 14.37
N PHE A 114 1.08 12.83 14.87
CA PHE A 114 1.51 12.73 16.28
C PHE A 114 2.73 13.60 16.60
N SER A 115 3.59 13.87 15.61
CA SER A 115 4.77 14.75 15.76
C SER A 115 4.44 16.24 15.73
N GLY A 116 3.17 16.63 15.78
CA GLY A 116 2.74 18.04 15.74
C GLY A 116 2.42 18.57 14.34
N GLY A 117 2.34 17.69 13.34
CA GLY A 117 1.83 18.00 12.01
C GLY A 117 0.32 18.23 12.03
N THR A 118 -0.19 18.87 10.98
CA THR A 118 -1.63 19.15 10.86
C THR A 118 -2.38 17.93 10.37
N LYS A 119 -3.71 17.89 10.60
CA LYS A 119 -4.55 16.87 9.96
C LYS A 119 -4.40 16.85 8.44
N GLN A 120 -4.26 18.03 7.83
CA GLN A 120 -4.14 18.16 6.38
C GLN A 120 -2.91 17.40 5.88
N ASP A 121 -1.80 17.47 6.61
CA ASP A 121 -0.56 16.75 6.27
C ASP A 121 -0.78 15.22 6.28
N PHE A 122 -1.51 14.70 7.27
CA PHE A 122 -1.90 13.30 7.31
C PHE A 122 -2.76 12.92 6.10
N TYR A 123 -3.80 13.71 5.79
CA TYR A 123 -4.71 13.41 4.68
C TYR A 123 -4.01 13.44 3.32
N VAL A 124 -2.99 14.27 3.13
CA VAL A 124 -2.16 14.25 1.92
C VAL A 124 -1.44 12.90 1.81
N MET A 125 -0.80 12.41 2.87
CA MET A 125 -0.10 11.13 2.84
C MET A 125 -1.04 9.93 2.74
N LEU A 126 -2.22 10.02 3.37
CA LEU A 126 -3.29 9.04 3.23
C LEU A 126 -3.79 8.98 1.78
N ALA A 127 -3.98 10.12 1.13
CA ALA A 127 -4.39 10.18 -0.28
C ALA A 127 -3.33 9.57 -1.19
N VAL A 128 -2.04 9.84 -0.94
CA VAL A 128 -0.93 9.20 -1.67
C VAL A 128 -0.98 7.68 -1.49
N SER A 129 -1.13 7.18 -0.27
CA SER A 129 -1.28 5.75 0.01
C SER A 129 -2.48 5.15 -0.74
N ALA A 130 -3.65 5.79 -0.67
CA ALA A 130 -4.86 5.34 -1.35
C ALA A 130 -4.69 5.29 -2.88
N LEU A 131 -4.06 6.30 -3.48
CA LEU A 131 -3.73 6.31 -4.90
C LEU A 131 -2.80 5.15 -5.27
N MET A 132 -1.78 4.88 -4.45
CA MET A 132 -0.90 3.73 -4.65
C MET A 132 -1.69 2.42 -4.60
N PHE A 133 -2.61 2.25 -3.63
CA PHE A 133 -3.49 1.09 -3.58
C PHE A 133 -4.28 0.91 -4.88
N VAL A 134 -4.87 1.97 -5.43
CA VAL A 134 -5.63 1.91 -6.70
C VAL A 134 -4.74 1.51 -7.88
N ILE A 135 -3.52 2.07 -7.95
CA ILE A 135 -2.56 1.80 -9.04
C ILE A 135 -2.05 0.35 -8.98
N PHE A 136 -1.72 -0.13 -7.79
CA PHE A 136 -1.08 -1.43 -7.58
C PHE A 136 -2.06 -2.56 -7.26
N PHE A 137 -3.36 -2.29 -7.14
CA PHE A 137 -4.37 -3.29 -6.81
C PHE A 137 -4.30 -4.49 -7.78
N PRO A 138 -4.39 -5.74 -7.28
CA PRO A 138 -4.33 -6.92 -8.13
C PRO A 138 -5.52 -6.96 -9.10
N LYS A 139 -5.23 -6.95 -10.40
CA LYS A 139 -6.23 -7.08 -11.49
C LYS A 139 -6.13 -8.47 -12.10
N TYR A 140 -7.23 -9.21 -12.09
CA TYR A 140 -7.30 -10.58 -12.61
C TYR A 140 -6.88 -10.67 -14.09
N THR A 141 -7.26 -9.67 -14.89
CA THR A 141 -6.92 -9.58 -16.31
C THR A 141 -5.42 -9.48 -16.58
N GLU A 142 -4.64 -8.86 -15.69
CA GLU A 142 -3.18 -8.83 -15.81
C GLU A 142 -2.59 -10.22 -15.54
N TRP A 143 -3.09 -10.91 -14.53
CA TRP A 143 -2.62 -12.25 -14.16
C TRP A 143 -2.93 -13.26 -15.26
N GLN A 144 -4.12 -13.20 -15.86
CA GLN A 144 -4.49 -14.06 -16.99
C GLN A 144 -3.60 -13.85 -18.22
N LYS A 145 -3.22 -12.60 -18.53
CA LYS A 145 -2.31 -12.28 -19.65
C LYS A 145 -0.91 -12.85 -19.45
N ILE A 146 -0.44 -12.93 -18.21
CA ILE A 146 0.85 -13.51 -17.86
C ILE A 146 0.79 -15.05 -17.90
N PHE A 147 -0.38 -15.62 -17.56
CA PHE A 147 -0.60 -17.06 -17.54
C PHE A 147 -0.95 -17.68 -18.89
N LYS A 148 -1.59 -16.93 -19.80
CA LYS A 148 -1.74 -17.36 -21.20
C LYS A 148 -0.40 -17.15 -21.91
N PRO A 149 0.35 -18.22 -22.27
CA PRO A 149 1.48 -18.04 -23.18
C PRO A 149 0.98 -17.33 -24.44
N ARG A 150 1.76 -16.37 -24.94
CA ARG A 150 1.52 -15.79 -26.28
C ARG A 150 1.48 -16.96 -27.26
N GLN A 151 0.31 -17.19 -27.87
CA GLN A 151 0.22 -17.97 -29.09
C GLN A 151 0.90 -17.20 -30.22
#